data_AF-A0A1G0E1G9-F1
#
_entry.id   AF-A0A1G0E1G9-F1
#
_cell.length_a   1.000
_cell.length_b   1.000
_cell.length_c   1.000
_cell.angle_alpha   90.00
_cell.angle_beta   90.00
_cell.angle_gamma   90.00
#
_symmetry.space_group_name_H-M   'P 1'
#
loop_
_entity.id
_entity.type
_entity.pdbx_description
1 polymer ?
#
loop_
_entity_poly.entity_id
_entity_poly.type
_entity_poly.pdbx_seq_one_letter_code
_entity_poly.pdbx_strand_id
1 'polypeptide(L)'
;MFNPELHPWSLMGYWGRTCKEPIGSLIRGEFTSVNETLWSAEVAYRLSEKNWLRSFFHPVIPVIQVAGNVTYRDGLYNHADIAEFDPYLIFRWEQFPWNHFVDTTLAFAEGVSYVTQVPWVEKRYNDDTARFLNYLMFEATFAMPTHPDWQFVVRIHHRSGAFGLYGAGNTGSNTLGVGIRHYF
;
A
#
# COMPACT_ATOMS: atom_id res chain seq x y z
N MET A 1 -23.65 12.62 7.66
CA MET A 1 -22.79 12.77 6.47
C MET A 1 -21.37 12.78 7.00
N PHE A 2 -20.55 11.79 6.64
CA PHE A 2 -19.15 11.72 7.07
C PHE A 2 -18.40 12.95 6.57
N ASN A 3 -17.63 13.61 7.44
CA ASN A 3 -16.79 14.74 7.07
C ASN A 3 -15.31 14.34 7.25
N PRO A 4 -14.56 14.13 6.15
CA PRO A 4 -13.16 13.74 6.21
C PRO A 4 -12.25 14.76 6.94
N GLU A 5 -12.64 16.04 7.03
CA GLU A 5 -11.88 17.04 7.79
C GLU A 5 -12.12 16.93 9.31
N LEU A 6 -13.23 16.31 9.74
CA LEU A 6 -13.49 16.01 11.16
C LEU A 6 -12.94 14.64 11.59
N HIS A 7 -12.74 13.74 10.62
CA HIS A 7 -12.24 12.38 10.82
C HIS A 7 -11.00 12.12 9.94
N PRO A 8 -9.88 12.81 10.21
CA PRO A 8 -8.71 12.75 9.36
C PRO A 8 -7.91 11.44 9.55
N TRP A 9 -8.16 10.68 10.62
CA TRP A 9 -7.44 9.45 10.89
C TRP A 9 -8.14 8.26 10.25
N SER A 10 -7.35 7.26 9.86
CA SER A 10 -7.87 5.96 9.52
C SER A 10 -6.99 4.84 10.04
N LEU A 11 -7.64 3.71 10.31
CA LEU A 11 -7.01 2.44 10.62
C LEU A 11 -7.43 1.43 9.55
N MET A 12 -6.48 0.67 9.03
CA MET A 12 -6.74 -0.37 8.05
C MET A 12 -6.03 -1.66 8.43
N GLY A 13 -6.73 -2.78 8.32
CA GLY A 13 -6.14 -4.11 8.37
C GLY A 13 -6.28 -4.79 7.01
N TYR A 14 -5.23 -5.44 6.52
CA TYR A 14 -5.30 -6.20 5.28
C TYR A 14 -4.44 -7.46 5.32
N TRP A 15 -4.85 -8.43 4.51
CA TRP A 15 -4.12 -9.67 4.25
C TRP A 15 -3.79 -9.75 2.78
N GLY A 16 -2.65 -10.31 2.42
CA GLY A 16 -2.26 -10.49 1.03
C GLY A 16 -1.42 -11.71 0.75
N ARG A 17 -1.32 -12.04 -0.54
CA ARG A 17 -0.49 -13.12 -1.08
C ARG A 17 0.56 -12.53 -2.01
N THR A 18 1.79 -12.97 -1.79
CA THR A 18 2.93 -12.59 -2.62
C THR A 18 2.86 -13.32 -3.96
N CYS A 19 3.23 -12.63 -5.04
CA CYS A 19 3.28 -13.18 -6.39
C CYS A 19 4.70 -13.13 -6.97
N LYS A 20 4.93 -13.93 -8.02
CA LYS A 20 6.22 -13.99 -8.72
C LYS A 20 6.37 -12.91 -9.79
N GLU A 21 5.25 -12.34 -10.24
CA GLU A 21 5.22 -11.39 -11.34
C GLU A 21 5.82 -10.04 -10.94
N PRO A 22 6.48 -9.32 -11.87
CA PRO A 22 6.86 -7.94 -11.68
C PRO A 22 5.61 -7.05 -11.59
N ILE A 23 5.75 -5.89 -10.97
CA ILE A 23 4.62 -4.99 -10.66
C ILE A 23 3.80 -4.61 -11.91
N GLY A 24 4.46 -4.39 -13.06
CA GLY A 24 3.78 -4.04 -14.31
C GLY A 24 2.86 -5.15 -14.83
N SER A 25 3.22 -6.42 -14.62
CA SER A 25 2.36 -7.57 -14.96
C SER A 25 1.19 -7.70 -13.99
N LEU A 26 1.44 -7.47 -12.70
CA LEU A 26 0.39 -7.49 -11.68
C LEU A 26 -0.69 -6.43 -11.93
N ILE A 27 -0.28 -5.21 -12.31
CA ILE A 27 -1.21 -4.13 -12.69
C ILE A 27 -2.06 -4.51 -13.91
N ARG A 28 -1.55 -5.36 -14.80
CA ARG A 28 -2.30 -5.90 -15.95
C ARG A 28 -3.20 -7.10 -15.61
N GLY A 29 -3.22 -7.53 -14.34
CA GLY A 29 -4.05 -8.63 -13.86
C GLY A 29 -3.39 -10.01 -13.90
N GLU A 30 -2.08 -10.09 -14.18
CA GLU A 30 -1.34 -11.34 -14.08
C GLU A 30 -0.97 -11.62 -12.62
N PHE A 31 -1.35 -12.80 -12.10
CA PHE A 31 -1.06 -13.17 -10.72
C PHE A 31 -0.81 -14.68 -10.58
N THR A 32 0.39 -15.04 -10.12
CA THR A 32 0.71 -16.39 -9.64
C THR A 32 1.30 -16.29 -8.24
N SER A 33 0.55 -16.80 -7.27
CA SER A 33 0.99 -16.85 -5.87
C SER A 33 2.23 -17.73 -5.70
N VAL A 34 3.18 -17.27 -4.88
CA VAL A 34 4.32 -18.07 -4.37
C VAL A 34 4.07 -18.68 -3.00
N ASN A 35 2.84 -18.57 -2.49
CA ASN A 35 2.37 -19.09 -1.20
C ASN A 35 3.02 -18.46 0.03
N GLU A 36 3.74 -17.35 -0.14
CA GLU A 36 4.00 -16.43 0.96
C GLU A 36 2.81 -15.49 1.14
N THR A 37 2.45 -15.22 2.38
CA THR A 37 1.38 -14.31 2.78
C THR A 37 1.88 -13.23 3.71
N LEU A 38 1.11 -12.14 3.81
CA LEU A 38 1.36 -11.11 4.80
C LEU A 38 0.06 -10.61 5.41
N TRP A 39 0.17 -10.15 6.65
CA TRP A 39 -0.85 -9.45 7.42
C TRP A 39 -0.31 -8.10 7.78
N SER A 40 -1.10 -7.05 7.61
CA SER A 40 -0.62 -5.69 7.83
C SER A 40 -1.69 -4.82 8.47
N ALA A 41 -1.22 -3.94 9.35
CA ALA A 41 -2.00 -2.88 9.96
C ALA A 41 -1.40 -1.53 9.55
N GLU A 42 -2.21 -0.65 8.98
CA GLU A 42 -1.86 0.71 8.56
C GLU A 42 -2.60 1.73 9.42
N VAL A 43 -1.89 2.77 9.84
CA VAL A 43 -2.48 4.02 10.32
C VAL A 43 -2.17 5.11 9.31
N ALA A 44 -3.18 5.90 8.94
CA ALA A 44 -3.01 7.03 8.04
C ALA A 44 -3.70 8.29 8.58
N TYR A 45 -3.13 9.44 8.24
CA TYR A 45 -3.66 10.76 8.56
C TYR A 45 -3.83 11.58 7.27
N ARG A 46 -5.06 12.00 6.96
CA ARG A 46 -5.40 12.88 5.85
C ARG A 46 -4.98 14.31 6.17
N LEU A 47 -4.12 14.89 5.32
CA LEU A 47 -3.71 16.27 5.46
C LEU A 47 -4.89 17.21 5.19
N SER A 48 -5.06 18.23 6.02
CA SER A 48 -6.10 19.26 5.83
C SER A 48 -5.93 19.99 4.50
N GLU A 49 -7.03 20.49 3.92
CA GLU A 49 -7.04 21.30 2.68
C GLU A 49 -6.12 22.52 2.73
N LYS A 50 -5.90 23.09 3.93
CA LYS A 50 -5.01 24.24 4.15
C LYS A 50 -3.53 23.86 4.17
N ASN A 51 -3.20 22.57 4.16
CA ASN A 51 -1.82 22.12 4.16
C ASN A 51 -1.16 22.42 2.81
N TRP A 52 0.00 23.08 2.83
CA TRP A 52 0.71 23.51 1.63
C TRP A 52 1.04 22.38 0.66
N LEU A 53 1.34 21.17 1.16
CA LEU A 53 1.67 20.03 0.32
C LEU A 53 0.43 19.56 -0.44
N ARG A 54 -0.72 19.48 0.24
CA ARG A 54 -2.01 19.16 -0.41
C ARG A 54 -2.41 20.26 -1.40
N SER A 55 -2.26 21.53 -1.04
CA SER A 55 -2.56 22.65 -1.92
C SER A 55 -1.71 22.64 -3.21
N PHE A 56 -0.44 22.23 -3.13
CA PHE A 56 0.45 22.14 -4.29
C PHE A 56 -0.04 21.16 -5.36
N PHE A 57 -0.58 19.99 -4.95
CA PHE A 57 -1.07 18.96 -5.88
C PHE A 57 -2.56 19.07 -6.25
N HIS A 58 -3.26 20.09 -5.73
CA HIS A 58 -4.72 20.14 -5.62
C HIS A 58 -5.56 20.05 -6.91
N PRO A 59 -5.13 20.40 -8.14
CA PRO A 59 -6.01 20.14 -9.29
C PRO A 59 -6.00 18.67 -9.74
N VAL A 60 -4.96 17.90 -9.38
CA VAL A 60 -4.78 16.52 -9.85
C VAL A 60 -4.90 15.51 -8.71
N ILE A 61 -4.40 15.80 -7.52
CA ILE A 61 -4.51 14.88 -6.38
C ILE A 61 -5.24 15.61 -5.25
N PRO A 62 -6.54 15.32 -5.06
CA PRO A 62 -7.34 16.02 -4.06
C PRO A 62 -6.98 15.64 -2.62
N VAL A 63 -6.35 14.47 -2.41
CA VAL A 63 -6.08 13.92 -1.08
C VAL A 63 -4.64 13.47 -0.95
N ILE A 64 -3.98 13.96 0.10
CA ILE A 64 -2.66 13.49 0.52
C ILE A 64 -2.77 12.98 1.95
N GLN A 65 -2.19 11.81 2.22
CA GLN A 65 -2.16 11.21 3.55
C GLN A 65 -0.72 10.87 3.95
N VAL A 66 -0.39 11.08 5.22
CA VAL A 66 0.82 10.54 5.83
C VAL A 66 0.44 9.21 6.46
N ALA A 67 1.16 8.14 6.16
CA ALA A 67 0.79 6.81 6.62
C ALA A 67 2.02 5.99 7.02
N GLY A 68 1.76 4.96 7.80
CA GLY A 68 2.73 3.91 8.05
C GLY A 68 2.04 2.59 8.32
N ASN A 69 2.68 1.48 7.92
CA ASN A 69 2.22 0.14 8.23
C ASN A 69 3.24 -0.67 9.03
N VAL A 70 2.73 -1.62 9.81
CA VAL A 70 3.49 -2.73 10.37
C VAL A 70 2.94 -4.00 9.75
N THR A 71 3.82 -4.76 9.13
CA THR A 71 3.48 -5.93 8.34
C THR A 71 4.19 -7.16 8.89
N TYR A 72 3.43 -8.20 9.17
CA TYR A 72 3.91 -9.54 9.42
C TYR A 72 3.89 -10.32 8.10
N ARG A 73 5.02 -10.89 7.68
CA ARG A 73 5.08 -11.80 6.54
C ARG A 73 5.37 -13.20 7.02
N ASP A 74 4.64 -14.18 6.50
CA ASP A 74 4.93 -15.57 6.81
C ASP A 74 6.30 -15.95 6.23
N GLY A 75 7.19 -16.38 7.11
CA GLY A 75 8.53 -16.75 6.73
C GLY A 75 8.62 -18.17 6.21
N LEU A 76 7.63 -18.66 5.46
CA LEU A 76 7.46 -20.09 5.17
C LEU A 76 8.76 -20.74 4.65
N TYR A 77 9.43 -20.04 3.74
CA TYR A 77 10.71 -20.46 3.16
C TYR A 77 11.93 -19.77 3.79
N ASN A 78 11.72 -18.80 4.68
CA ASN A 78 12.76 -18.15 5.48
C ASN A 78 13.12 -18.91 6.75
N HIS A 79 12.26 -19.83 7.19
CA HIS A 79 12.32 -20.50 8.49
C HIS A 79 12.26 -19.54 9.70
N ALA A 80 11.77 -18.31 9.48
CA ALA A 80 11.57 -17.30 10.52
C ALA A 80 10.61 -16.22 10.02
N ASP A 81 9.72 -15.78 10.89
CA ASP A 81 8.77 -14.71 10.61
C ASP A 81 9.47 -13.37 10.34
N ILE A 82 8.92 -12.60 9.42
CA ILE A 82 9.49 -11.32 9.00
C ILE A 82 8.55 -10.21 9.44
N ALA A 83 9.10 -9.25 10.19
CA ALA A 83 8.43 -7.99 10.44
C ALA A 83 8.92 -6.96 9.42
N GLU A 84 7.99 -6.21 8.87
CA GLU A 84 8.20 -5.15 7.90
C GLU A 84 7.56 -3.85 8.43
N PHE A 85 8.27 -2.74 8.22
CA PHE A 85 7.81 -1.42 8.62
C PHE A 85 7.97 -0.44 7.47
N ASP A 86 6.87 0.19 7.08
CA ASP A 86 6.81 1.05 5.91
C ASP A 86 6.20 2.41 6.25
N PRO A 87 6.96 3.52 6.33
CA PRO A 87 6.42 4.88 6.32
C PRO A 87 6.34 5.43 4.89
N TYR A 88 5.21 6.08 4.53
CA TYR A 88 4.94 6.56 3.16
C TYR A 88 3.95 7.72 3.09
N LEU A 89 3.89 8.37 1.92
CA LEU A 89 2.89 9.35 1.54
C LEU A 89 1.91 8.74 0.54
N ILE A 90 0.61 8.83 0.82
CA ILE A 90 -0.45 8.38 -0.07
C ILE A 90 -0.99 9.57 -0.86
N PHE A 91 -1.11 9.39 -2.18
CA PHE A 91 -1.73 10.31 -3.12
C PHE A 91 -3.01 9.66 -3.65
N ARG A 92 -4.16 10.23 -3.30
CA ARG A 92 -5.46 9.60 -3.55
C ARG A 92 -6.37 10.48 -4.41
N TRP A 93 -6.95 9.83 -5.41
CA TRP A 93 -8.02 10.33 -6.25
C TRP A 93 -9.36 9.80 -5.76
N GLU A 94 -10.29 10.69 -5.44
CA GLU A 94 -11.62 10.35 -4.89
C GLU A 94 -12.79 10.83 -5.77
N GLN A 95 -12.53 11.34 -6.98
CA GLN A 95 -13.55 11.95 -7.83
C GLN A 95 -13.93 11.04 -8.99
N PHE A 96 -14.88 10.13 -8.78
CA PHE A 96 -15.44 9.29 -9.85
C PHE A 96 -16.92 9.58 -10.10
N PRO A 97 -17.38 9.53 -11.37
CA PRO A 97 -18.75 9.92 -11.73
C PRO A 97 -19.83 8.98 -11.15
N TRP A 98 -19.46 7.77 -10.73
CA TRP A 98 -20.36 6.77 -10.15
C TRP A 98 -20.34 6.70 -8.62
N ASN A 99 -19.66 7.61 -7.92
CA ASN A 99 -19.53 7.57 -6.45
C ASN A 99 -20.87 7.66 -5.71
N HIS A 100 -21.93 8.09 -6.38
CA HIS A 100 -23.30 8.05 -5.86
C HIS A 100 -23.89 6.63 -5.75
N PHE A 101 -23.30 5.63 -6.41
CA PHE A 101 -23.66 4.21 -6.28
C PHE A 101 -22.68 3.44 -5.39
N VAL A 102 -21.38 3.61 -5.65
CA VAL A 102 -20.28 2.99 -4.91
C VAL A 102 -19.16 4.02 -4.83
N ASP A 103 -18.89 4.51 -3.62
CA ASP A 103 -17.81 5.46 -3.40
C ASP A 103 -16.47 4.77 -3.67
N THR A 104 -15.82 5.19 -4.75
CA THR A 104 -14.61 4.58 -5.28
C THR A 104 -13.46 5.57 -5.12
N THR A 105 -12.30 5.07 -4.69
CA THR A 105 -11.06 5.85 -4.74
C THR A 105 -9.93 5.02 -5.33
N LEU A 106 -8.99 5.69 -5.99
CA LEU A 106 -7.72 5.12 -6.41
C LEU A 106 -6.59 5.87 -5.74
N ALA A 107 -5.54 5.16 -5.33
CA ALA A 107 -4.37 5.76 -4.73
C ALA A 107 -3.09 5.09 -5.20
N PHE A 108 -2.01 5.87 -5.17
CA PHE A 108 -0.66 5.34 -5.13
C PHE A 108 0.07 5.94 -3.93
N ALA A 109 1.13 5.29 -3.46
CA ALA A 109 1.96 5.83 -2.39
C ALA A 109 3.44 5.55 -2.62
N GLU A 110 4.27 6.46 -2.13
CA GLU A 110 5.73 6.36 -2.20
C GLU A 110 6.32 6.50 -0.80
N GLY A 111 7.29 5.67 -0.46
CA GLY A 111 8.00 5.72 0.81
C GLY A 111 9.14 4.72 0.89
N VAL A 112 9.42 4.25 2.10
CA VAL A 112 10.51 3.30 2.36
C VAL A 112 9.97 2.09 3.10
N SER A 113 10.68 0.97 2.98
CA SER A 113 10.35 -0.30 3.61
C SER A 113 11.58 -0.88 4.28
N TYR A 114 11.43 -1.28 5.55
CA TYR A 114 12.46 -2.01 6.28
C TYR A 114 11.94 -3.37 6.75
N VAL A 115 12.66 -4.43 6.40
CA VAL A 115 12.38 -5.81 6.86
C VAL A 115 13.42 -6.29 7.86
N THR A 116 12.99 -7.03 8.88
CA THR A 116 13.91 -7.68 9.85
C THR A 116 14.80 -8.74 9.18
N GLN A 117 14.29 -9.38 8.13
CA GLN A 117 15.01 -10.34 7.30
C GLN A 117 14.51 -10.21 5.86
N VAL A 118 15.40 -10.31 4.88
CA VAL A 118 15.02 -10.30 3.46
C VAL A 118 14.11 -11.51 3.14
N PRO A 119 12.89 -11.30 2.61
CA PRO A 119 11.98 -12.37 2.19
C PRO A 119 12.60 -13.35 1.20
N TRP A 120 12.21 -14.62 1.28
CA TRP A 120 12.74 -15.68 0.43
C TRP A 120 12.42 -15.42 -1.04
N VAL A 121 11.20 -14.97 -1.36
CA VAL A 121 10.82 -14.59 -2.73
C VAL A 121 11.82 -13.60 -3.34
N GLU A 122 12.31 -12.64 -2.54
CA GLU A 122 13.23 -11.62 -3.02
C GLU A 122 14.58 -12.25 -3.36
N LYS A 123 15.09 -13.12 -2.49
CA LYS A 123 16.35 -13.86 -2.70
C LYS A 123 16.26 -14.89 -3.83
N ARG A 124 15.07 -15.46 -4.05
CA ARG A 124 14.86 -16.55 -4.99
C ARG A 124 14.84 -16.08 -6.44
N TYR A 125 14.27 -14.91 -6.67
CA TYR A 125 13.97 -14.37 -7.99
C TYR A 125 14.77 -13.11 -8.34
N ASN A 126 15.60 -12.59 -7.43
CA ASN A 126 16.40 -11.41 -7.67
C ASN A 126 17.82 -11.54 -7.07
N ASP A 127 18.77 -10.82 -7.65
CA ASP A 127 20.16 -10.71 -7.20
C ASP A 127 20.39 -9.35 -6.51
N ASP A 128 21.24 -9.29 -5.48
CA ASP A 128 21.56 -8.04 -4.74
C ASP A 128 20.36 -7.44 -3.99
N THR A 129 19.82 -8.20 -3.04
CA THR A 129 18.69 -7.78 -2.17
C THR A 129 19.15 -7.07 -0.91
N ALA A 130 18.31 -6.17 -0.36
CA ALA A 130 18.58 -5.45 0.88
C ALA A 130 17.38 -5.43 1.82
N ARG A 131 17.65 -5.16 3.11
CA ARG A 131 16.59 -5.02 4.13
C ARG A 131 15.84 -3.70 4.01
N PHE A 132 16.54 -2.64 3.62
CA PHE A 132 15.95 -1.32 3.44
C PHE A 132 15.77 -1.07 1.95
N LEU A 133 14.53 -0.90 1.51
CA LEU A 133 14.13 -0.76 0.11
C LEU A 133 13.11 0.37 -0.05
N ASN A 134 12.80 0.69 -1.30
CA ASN A 134 11.67 1.52 -1.67
C ASN A 134 10.36 0.83 -1.28
N TYR A 135 9.37 1.62 -0.86
CA TYR A 135 7.99 1.18 -0.74
C TYR A 135 7.11 1.90 -1.77
N LEU A 136 6.39 1.13 -2.58
CA LEU A 136 5.39 1.63 -3.52
C LEU A 136 4.09 0.88 -3.25
N MET A 137 2.98 1.59 -3.30
CA MET A 137 1.67 0.98 -3.15
C MET A 137 0.73 1.49 -4.23
N PHE A 138 -0.16 0.61 -4.70
CA PHE A 138 -1.34 0.97 -5.47
C PHE A 138 -2.57 0.42 -4.77
N GLU A 139 -3.64 1.20 -4.73
CA GLU A 139 -4.85 0.84 -4.00
C GLU A 139 -6.10 1.28 -4.74
N ALA A 140 -7.11 0.42 -4.70
CA ALA A 140 -8.49 0.77 -4.99
C ALA A 140 -9.33 0.55 -3.74
N THR A 141 -10.23 1.49 -3.43
CA THR A 141 -11.17 1.35 -2.32
C THR A 141 -12.61 1.47 -2.80
N PHE A 142 -13.51 0.80 -2.08
CA PHE A 142 -14.93 0.79 -2.36
C PHE A 142 -15.69 0.93 -1.05
N ALA A 143 -16.64 1.86 -0.99
CA ALA A 143 -17.50 2.06 0.16
C ALA A 143 -18.96 2.25 -0.26
N MET A 144 -19.87 1.94 0.67
CA MET A 144 -21.27 2.28 0.49
C MET A 144 -21.43 3.79 0.67
N PRO A 145 -22.15 4.52 -0.21
CA PRO A 145 -22.32 5.97 -0.08
C PRO A 145 -22.96 6.41 1.26
N THR A 146 -23.69 5.49 1.91
CA THR A 146 -24.30 5.71 3.23
C THR A 146 -23.34 5.50 4.40
N HIS A 147 -22.23 4.79 4.19
CA HIS A 147 -21.18 4.49 5.18
C HIS A 147 -19.78 4.66 4.56
N PRO A 148 -19.43 5.86 4.08
CA PRO A 148 -18.15 6.11 3.40
C PRO A 148 -16.93 6.00 4.33
N ASP A 149 -17.16 5.99 5.65
CA ASP A 149 -16.17 5.75 6.71
C ASP A 149 -15.63 4.32 6.69
N TRP A 150 -16.40 3.34 6.21
CA TRP A 150 -15.98 1.96 6.06
C TRP A 150 -15.68 1.62 4.60
N GLN A 151 -14.44 1.25 4.31
CA GLN A 151 -13.99 0.93 2.96
C GLN A 151 -13.51 -0.51 2.86
N PHE A 152 -13.93 -1.21 1.81
CA PHE A 152 -13.23 -2.37 1.29
C PHE A 152 -12.01 -1.90 0.48
N VAL A 153 -10.90 -2.61 0.61
CA VAL A 153 -9.61 -2.22 0.03
C VAL A 153 -9.05 -3.38 -0.79
N VAL A 154 -8.56 -3.07 -1.99
CA VAL A 154 -7.69 -3.93 -2.80
C VAL A 154 -6.36 -3.21 -2.96
N ARG A 155 -5.26 -3.87 -2.62
CA ARG A 155 -3.93 -3.26 -2.55
C ARG A 155 -2.87 -4.10 -3.25
N ILE A 156 -2.02 -3.44 -4.03
CA ILE A 156 -0.70 -3.93 -4.38
C ILE A 156 0.29 -3.32 -3.40
N HIS A 157 0.91 -4.15 -2.58
CA HIS A 157 2.03 -3.81 -1.71
C HIS A 157 3.30 -4.21 -2.46
N HIS A 158 4.14 -3.23 -2.79
CA HIS A 158 5.38 -3.43 -3.52
C HIS A 158 6.55 -2.85 -2.76
N ARG A 159 7.65 -3.61 -2.73
CA ARG A 159 8.94 -3.10 -2.30
C ARG A 159 10.00 -3.42 -3.33
N SER A 160 10.92 -2.49 -3.60
CA SER A 160 12.02 -2.73 -4.54
C SER A 160 13.26 -1.87 -4.34
N GLY A 161 14.38 -2.27 -4.96
CA GLY A 161 15.62 -1.49 -4.95
C GLY A 161 15.59 -0.22 -5.81
N ALA A 162 14.48 0.07 -6.49
CA ALA A 162 14.26 1.26 -7.33
C ALA A 162 15.46 1.58 -8.25
N PHE A 163 15.80 0.61 -9.11
CA PHE A 163 16.90 0.72 -10.07
C PHE A 163 18.28 1.03 -9.46
N GLY A 164 18.56 0.56 -8.23
CA GLY A 164 19.84 0.78 -7.57
C GLY A 164 19.85 1.84 -6.49
N LEU A 165 18.79 2.66 -6.37
CA LEU A 165 18.75 3.80 -5.46
C LEU A 165 18.96 3.41 -3.99
N TYR A 166 18.56 2.20 -3.61
CA TYR A 166 18.66 1.67 -2.25
C TYR A 166 19.87 0.77 -2.02
N GLY A 167 20.87 0.80 -2.91
CA GLY A 167 22.04 -0.10 -2.82
C GLY A 167 21.68 -1.58 -3.02
N ALA A 168 20.53 -1.84 -3.62
CA ALA A 168 20.03 -3.14 -4.05
C ALA A 168 19.77 -3.09 -5.55
N GLY A 169 19.85 -4.23 -6.23
CA GLY A 169 19.51 -4.33 -7.65
C GLY A 169 18.05 -3.94 -7.93
N ASN A 170 17.57 -4.15 -9.17
CA ASN A 170 16.14 -4.02 -9.46
C ASN A 170 15.33 -5.20 -8.91
N THR A 171 15.48 -5.44 -7.60
CA THR A 171 14.95 -6.55 -6.83
C THR A 171 13.73 -6.13 -6.06
N GLY A 172 12.84 -7.05 -5.72
CA GLY A 172 11.71 -6.74 -4.86
C GLY A 172 10.71 -7.87 -4.71
N SER A 173 9.62 -7.55 -4.04
CA SER A 173 8.47 -8.42 -3.92
C SER A 173 7.17 -7.65 -4.16
N ASN A 174 6.16 -8.38 -4.65
CA ASN A 174 4.82 -7.87 -4.92
C ASN A 174 3.82 -8.72 -4.16
N THR A 175 2.88 -8.07 -3.49
CA THR A 175 1.80 -8.75 -2.77
C THR A 175 0.47 -8.11 -3.16
N LEU A 176 -0.47 -8.93 -3.62
CA LEU A 176 -1.85 -8.53 -3.82
C LEU A 176 -2.63 -8.83 -2.54
N GLY A 177 -3.28 -7.82 -1.97
CA GLY A 177 -3.99 -7.91 -0.72
C GLY A 177 -5.40 -7.33 -0.78
N VAL A 178 -6.21 -7.75 0.19
CA VAL A 178 -7.55 -7.24 0.45
C VAL A 178 -7.71 -6.90 1.92
N GLY A 179 -8.48 -5.87 2.22
CA GLY A 179 -8.60 -5.37 3.58
C GLY A 179 -9.82 -4.50 3.82
N ILE A 180 -9.91 -4.02 5.05
CA ILE A 180 -10.95 -3.10 5.51
C ILE A 180 -10.29 -1.89 6.15
N ARG A 181 -10.75 -0.70 5.80
CA ARG A 181 -10.35 0.59 6.40
C ARG A 181 -11.55 1.23 7.10
N HIS A 182 -11.30 1.84 8.25
CA HIS A 182 -12.24 2.70 8.95
C HIS A 182 -11.64 4.09 9.20
N TYR A 183 -12.38 5.15 8.93
CA TYR A 183 -12.01 6.53 9.26
C TYR A 183 -12.65 6.99 10.57
N PHE A 184 -11.93 7.79 11.38
CA PHE A 184 -12.39 8.30 12.66
C PHE A 184 -11.76 9.64 13.05
#